data_AF-A0A803QQW4-F1
#
_entry.id   AF-A0A803QQW4-F1
#
_cell.length_a   1.000
_cell.length_b   1.000
_cell.length_c   1.000
_cell.angle_alpha   90.00
_cell.angle_beta   90.00
_cell.angle_gamma   90.00
#
_symmetry.space_group_name_H-M   'P 1'
#
loop_
_entity.id
_entity.type
_entity.pdbx_description
1 polymer ?
#
loop_
_entity_poly.entity_id
_entity_poly.type
_entity_poly.pdbx_seq_one_letter_code
_entity_poly.pdbx_strand_id
1 'polypeptide(L)'
;METSPPPQLTLRLIFSETKRVLVAQPRHFLTLSLIFLIPLSIAAAIFPIYFESLFTLFRFSVQPSVTFPTKTLLFVLAYTLFISLFSTSAIGTITNSVIETFHGQTRINLQSATKSLSTSFFRLLVTNNYAGKIVVLITFGSSFVLSLLILGAVLYGYNIDFSSPKFLLLFLAFSIVQLSVAIFLHVNWTLSSVVVVAEKISGLASLKRSWSLVKGRRLLVLNMSMCSGLPLATLWLVNFRLNWPSLELAEDEDGSDKLIILFSLTLQVLLFSTIQTSILLIALTANTVLYLYCNKAGVVLHGDKEFSGNYISLKVYDEEEGGKVSSVMSKLDN
;
A
#
# COMPACT_ATOMS: atom_id res chain seq x y z
N MET A 1 23.56 33.71 -17.18
CA MET A 1 22.28 33.34 -16.53
C MET A 1 22.24 31.82 -16.53
N GLU A 2 22.90 31.21 -15.55
CA GLU A 2 22.95 29.75 -15.41
C GLU A 2 21.60 29.28 -14.87
N THR A 3 20.83 28.58 -15.71
CA THR A 3 19.61 27.92 -15.29
C THR A 3 20.00 26.79 -14.34
N SER A 4 19.74 27.00 -13.05
CA SER A 4 19.88 25.96 -12.01
C SER A 4 19.20 24.67 -12.49
N PRO A 5 19.90 23.52 -12.49
CA PRO A 5 19.29 22.26 -12.89
C PRO A 5 18.08 21.97 -11.99
N PRO A 6 16.97 21.44 -12.53
CA PRO A 6 15.78 21.14 -11.75
C PRO A 6 16.19 20.22 -10.58
N PRO A 7 15.73 20.50 -9.35
CA PRO A 7 16.17 19.79 -8.16
C PRO A 7 15.99 18.28 -8.37
N GLN A 8 17.09 17.54 -8.33
CA GLN A 8 17.07 16.09 -8.51
C GLN A 8 16.19 15.48 -7.42
N LEU A 9 15.10 14.83 -7.83
CA LEU A 9 14.15 14.21 -6.92
C LEU A 9 14.86 13.10 -6.13
N THR A 10 15.21 13.42 -4.88
CA THR A 10 15.98 12.53 -4.00
C THR A 10 15.09 11.97 -2.90
N LEU A 11 15.39 10.75 -2.42
CA LEU A 11 14.67 10.11 -1.31
C LEU A 11 14.55 11.04 -0.09
N ARG A 12 15.65 11.70 0.27
CA ARG A 12 15.73 12.63 1.40
C ARG A 12 14.72 13.77 1.29
N LEU A 13 14.54 14.30 0.08
CA LEU A 13 13.58 15.37 -0.18
C LEU A 13 12.14 14.88 0.02
N ILE A 14 11.80 13.70 -0.49
CA ILE A 14 10.44 13.17 -0.30
C ILE A 14 10.19 12.84 1.17
N PHE A 15 11.17 12.31 1.91
CA PHE A 15 11.02 12.06 3.34
C PHE A 15 10.93 13.35 4.16
N SER A 16 11.70 14.39 3.83
CA SER A 16 11.58 15.70 4.51
C SER A 16 10.21 16.33 4.26
N GLU A 17 9.70 16.24 3.03
CA GLU A 17 8.38 16.71 2.66
C GLU A 17 7.26 15.92 3.32
N THR A 18 7.41 14.59 3.38
CA THR A 18 6.50 13.69 4.12
C THR A 18 6.43 14.09 5.58
N LYS A 19 7.59 14.32 6.22
CA LYS A 19 7.66 14.79 7.61
C LYS A 19 7.00 16.16 7.77
N ARG A 20 7.25 17.10 6.85
CA ARG A 20 6.66 18.44 6.87
C ARG A 20 5.12 18.38 6.82
N VAL A 21 4.54 17.57 5.94
CA VAL A 21 3.08 17.40 5.82
C VAL A 21 2.49 16.78 7.09
N LEU A 22 3.11 15.73 7.63
CA LEU A 22 2.62 15.08 8.85
C LEU A 22 2.67 16.02 10.07
N VAL A 23 3.72 16.84 10.19
CA VAL A 23 3.88 17.81 11.29
C VAL A 23 2.97 19.03 11.13
N ALA A 24 2.52 19.35 9.91
CA ALA A 24 1.61 20.47 9.68
C ALA A 24 0.22 20.23 10.31
N GLN A 25 -0.28 18.98 10.30
CA GLN A 25 -1.60 18.63 10.82
C GLN A 25 -1.60 17.31 11.62
N PRO A 26 -0.85 17.23 12.74
CA PRO A 26 -0.62 15.97 13.45
C PRO A 26 -1.91 15.38 14.01
N ARG A 27 -2.84 16.22 14.49
CA ARG A 27 -4.13 15.78 15.03
C ARG A 27 -4.99 15.10 13.96
N HIS A 28 -5.02 15.65 12.75
CA HIS A 28 -5.84 15.10 11.67
C HIS A 28 -5.31 13.74 11.20
N PHE A 29 -4.00 13.64 10.97
CA PHE A 29 -3.37 12.37 10.58
C PHE A 29 -3.44 11.31 11.68
N LEU A 30 -3.36 11.72 12.95
CA LEU A 30 -3.58 10.83 14.10
C LEU A 30 -5.01 10.29 14.10
N THR A 31 -6.02 11.14 13.92
CA THR A 31 -7.44 10.73 13.85
C THR A 31 -7.68 9.77 12.68
N LEU A 32 -7.15 10.06 11.49
CA LEU A 32 -7.25 9.15 10.34
C LEU A 32 -6.59 7.80 10.61
N SER A 33 -5.44 7.81 11.28
CA SER A 33 -4.72 6.59 11.64
C SER A 33 -5.52 5.76 12.65
N LEU A 34 -6.10 6.39 13.67
CA LEU A 34 -6.97 5.76 14.67
C LEU A 34 -8.22 5.13 14.03
N ILE A 35 -8.84 5.81 13.07
CA ILE A 35 -10.09 5.35 12.45
C ILE A 35 -9.83 4.24 11.43
N PHE A 36 -8.77 4.34 10.61
CA PHE A 36 -8.59 3.43 9.47
C PHE A 36 -7.38 2.48 9.58
N LEU A 37 -6.23 2.97 10.05
CA LEU A 37 -4.98 2.19 10.04
C LEU A 37 -4.82 1.29 11.27
N ILE A 38 -5.30 1.72 12.44
CA ILE A 38 -5.23 0.90 13.66
C ILE A 38 -6.10 -0.35 13.57
N PRO A 39 -7.39 -0.27 13.15
CA PRO A 39 -8.20 -1.48 12.99
C PRO A 39 -7.58 -2.46 11.98
N LEU A 40 -7.00 -1.93 10.91
CA LEU A 40 -6.28 -2.70 9.90
C LEU A 40 -5.05 -3.40 10.49
N SER A 41 -4.25 -2.68 11.29
CA SER A 41 -3.01 -3.22 11.88
C SER A 41 -3.28 -4.21 13.00
N ILE A 42 -4.34 -4.02 13.80
CA ILE A 42 -4.80 -5.00 14.79
C ILE A 42 -5.24 -6.28 14.08
N ALA A 43 -6.05 -6.18 13.02
CA ALA A 43 -6.47 -7.33 12.25
C ALA A 43 -5.29 -8.07 11.60
N ALA A 44 -4.27 -7.35 11.12
CA ALA A 44 -3.05 -7.95 10.59
C ALA A 44 -2.20 -8.65 11.68
N ALA A 45 -2.11 -8.07 12.88
CA ALA A 45 -1.36 -8.64 13.99
C ALA A 45 -2.02 -9.91 14.56
N ILE A 46 -3.35 -9.99 14.52
CA ILE A 46 -4.12 -11.13 15.04
C ILE A 46 -4.24 -12.26 14.01
N PHE A 47 -4.14 -11.95 12.70
CA PHE A 47 -4.35 -12.93 11.63
C PHE A 47 -3.50 -14.22 11.75
N PRO A 48 -2.19 -14.16 12.07
CA PRO A 48 -1.36 -15.37 12.22
C PRO A 48 -1.90 -16.37 13.25
N ILE A 49 -2.51 -15.87 14.34
CA ILE A 49 -3.12 -16.70 15.40
C ILE A 49 -4.18 -17.63 14.83
N TYR A 50 -5.02 -17.12 13.93
CA TYR A 50 -6.07 -17.90 13.27
C TYR A 50 -5.57 -18.68 12.05
N PHE A 51 -4.42 -18.29 11.47
CA PHE A 51 -3.91 -18.85 10.23
C PHE A 51 -3.06 -20.13 10.43
N GLU A 52 -2.43 -20.34 11.60
CA GLU A 52 -1.73 -21.60 11.95
C GLU A 52 -2.63 -22.85 11.74
N SER A 53 -3.92 -22.74 12.11
CA SER A 53 -4.94 -23.79 11.88
C SER A 53 -5.23 -24.04 10.39
N LEU A 54 -5.05 -23.04 9.52
CA LEU A 54 -5.22 -23.16 8.07
C LEU A 54 -3.97 -23.75 7.39
N PHE A 55 -2.78 -23.33 7.82
CA PHE A 55 -1.52 -23.78 7.22
C PHE A 55 -1.22 -25.24 7.55
N THR A 56 -1.57 -25.70 8.75
CA THR A 56 -1.54 -27.12 9.14
C THR A 56 -2.44 -27.97 8.23
N LEU A 57 -3.63 -27.48 7.87
CA LEU A 57 -4.56 -28.15 6.94
C LEU A 57 -3.95 -28.31 5.53
N PHE A 58 -3.19 -27.32 5.05
CA PHE A 58 -2.45 -27.40 3.79
C PHE A 58 -1.20 -28.30 3.86
N ARG A 59 -0.51 -28.36 5.00
CA ARG A 59 0.70 -29.17 5.20
C ARG A 59 0.42 -30.68 5.21
N PHE A 60 -0.79 -31.09 5.61
CA PHE A 60 -1.20 -32.50 5.74
C PHE A 60 -2.08 -33.02 4.60
N SER A 61 -2.36 -32.24 3.55
CA SER A 61 -3.20 -32.68 2.43
C SER A 61 -2.42 -33.54 1.42
N VAL A 62 -2.18 -34.79 1.80
CA VAL A 62 -1.93 -35.93 0.88
C VAL A 62 -3.19 -36.82 0.78
N GLN A 63 -4.30 -36.43 1.42
CA GLN A 63 -5.54 -37.22 1.44
C GLN A 63 -6.69 -36.53 0.67
N PRO A 64 -7.46 -37.26 -0.16
CA PRO A 64 -8.31 -36.68 -1.21
C PRO A 64 -9.69 -36.18 -0.76
N SER A 65 -9.95 -36.03 0.55
CA SER A 65 -11.25 -35.60 1.08
C SER A 65 -11.13 -34.31 1.90
N VAL A 66 -10.83 -33.20 1.24
CA VAL A 66 -10.79 -31.88 1.88
C VAL A 66 -12.20 -31.27 1.85
N THR A 67 -13.03 -31.58 2.85
CA THR A 67 -14.18 -30.73 3.16
C THR A 67 -13.66 -29.48 3.86
N PHE A 68 -13.48 -28.39 3.11
CA PHE A 68 -13.18 -27.09 3.70
C PHE A 68 -14.32 -26.71 4.67
N PRO A 69 -14.04 -26.50 5.96
CA PRO A 69 -15.07 -26.09 6.89
C PRO A 69 -15.63 -24.73 6.45
N THR A 70 -16.92 -24.67 6.12
CA THR A 70 -17.63 -23.47 5.63
C THR A 70 -17.39 -22.25 6.55
N LYS A 71 -17.22 -22.49 7.85
CA LYS A 71 -16.89 -21.47 8.87
C LYS A 71 -15.57 -20.77 8.58
N THR A 72 -14.55 -21.50 8.14
CA THR A 72 -13.23 -20.93 7.84
C THR A 72 -13.23 -20.15 6.54
N LEU A 73 -13.96 -20.63 5.53
CA LEU A 73 -14.16 -19.89 4.29
C LEU A 73 -14.89 -18.56 4.55
N LEU A 74 -15.95 -18.59 5.36
CA LEU A 74 -16.68 -17.39 5.78
C LEU A 74 -15.77 -16.41 6.53
N PHE A 75 -14.92 -16.92 7.44
CA PHE A 75 -13.96 -16.11 8.17
C PHE A 75 -12.93 -15.43 7.25
N VAL A 76 -12.31 -16.19 6.33
CA VAL A 76 -11.35 -15.64 5.35
C VAL A 76 -12.01 -14.60 4.45
N LEU A 77 -13.25 -14.85 4.02
CA LEU A 77 -14.02 -13.90 3.22
C LEU A 77 -14.32 -12.61 4.00
N ALA A 78 -14.81 -12.73 5.23
CA ALA A 78 -15.09 -11.60 6.10
C ALA A 78 -13.82 -10.78 6.40
N TYR A 79 -12.71 -11.46 6.70
CA TYR A 79 -11.40 -10.85 6.91
C TYR A 79 -10.94 -10.09 5.66
N THR A 80 -11.04 -10.69 4.48
CA THR A 80 -10.63 -10.06 3.22
C THR A 80 -11.47 -8.82 2.92
N LEU A 81 -12.79 -8.88 3.15
CA LEU A 81 -13.68 -7.73 3.00
C LEU A 81 -13.33 -6.62 3.99
N PHE A 82 -13.05 -6.97 5.25
CA PHE A 82 -12.62 -6.04 6.28
C PHE A 82 -11.31 -5.32 5.88
N ILE A 83 -10.27 -6.08 5.53
CA ILE A 83 -8.98 -5.54 5.10
C ILE A 83 -9.15 -4.65 3.86
N SER A 84 -9.94 -5.08 2.87
CA SER A 84 -10.20 -4.29 1.67
C SER A 84 -10.93 -2.99 1.98
N LEU A 85 -11.93 -3.02 2.86
CA LEU A 85 -12.71 -1.84 3.25
C LEU A 85 -11.83 -0.80 3.94
N PHE A 86 -11.08 -1.22 4.95
CA PHE A 86 -10.25 -0.33 5.75
C PHE A 86 -9.03 0.19 4.98
N SER A 87 -8.36 -0.66 4.20
CA SER A 87 -7.18 -0.25 3.42
C SER A 87 -7.51 0.77 2.33
N THR A 88 -8.56 0.55 1.54
CA THR A 88 -8.96 1.50 0.49
C THR A 88 -9.50 2.80 1.08
N SER A 89 -10.20 2.75 2.21
CA SER A 89 -10.63 3.95 2.95
C SER A 89 -9.44 4.74 3.50
N ALA A 90 -8.45 4.06 4.07
CA ALA A 90 -7.20 4.68 4.54
C ALA A 90 -6.48 5.39 3.39
N ILE A 91 -6.29 4.70 2.26
CA ILE A 91 -5.64 5.27 1.07
C ILE A 91 -6.40 6.51 0.60
N GLY A 92 -7.72 6.40 0.43
CA GLY A 92 -8.55 7.50 -0.07
C GLY A 92 -8.52 8.74 0.84
N THR A 93 -8.68 8.56 2.15
CA THR A 93 -8.70 9.67 3.11
C THR A 93 -7.33 10.31 3.28
N ILE A 94 -6.27 9.52 3.49
CA ILE A 94 -4.91 10.04 3.69
C ILE A 94 -4.43 10.75 2.43
N THR A 95 -4.64 10.18 1.25
CA THR A 95 -4.22 10.80 -0.02
C THR A 95 -4.89 12.16 -0.22
N ASN A 96 -6.21 12.24 -0.02
CA ASN A 96 -6.93 13.52 -0.14
C ASN A 96 -6.43 14.55 0.87
N SER A 97 -6.25 14.15 2.14
CA SER A 97 -5.73 15.07 3.16
C SER A 97 -4.31 15.55 2.87
N VAL A 98 -3.44 14.70 2.33
CA VAL A 98 -2.08 15.11 1.92
C VAL A 98 -2.14 16.10 0.76
N ILE A 99 -2.98 15.85 -0.24
CA ILE A 99 -3.17 16.76 -1.38
C ILE A 99 -3.68 18.12 -0.89
N GLU A 100 -4.75 18.15 -0.09
CA GLU A 100 -5.30 19.39 0.48
C GLU A 100 -4.29 20.15 1.34
N THR A 101 -3.54 19.43 2.20
CA THR A 101 -2.47 20.01 3.02
C THR A 101 -1.36 20.62 2.16
N PHE A 102 -1.00 19.96 1.05
CA PHE A 102 0.03 20.44 0.14
C PHE A 102 -0.41 21.68 -0.66
N HIS A 103 -1.72 21.83 -0.89
CA HIS A 103 -2.30 23.00 -1.57
C HIS A 103 -2.70 24.15 -0.62
N GLY A 104 -2.46 24.00 0.69
CA GLY A 104 -2.74 25.05 1.68
C GLY A 104 -4.23 25.28 1.96
N GLN A 105 -5.12 24.40 1.51
CA GLN A 105 -6.56 24.53 1.71
C GLN A 105 -7.01 23.82 3.00
N THR A 106 -7.19 24.61 4.06
CA THR A 106 -7.74 24.19 5.36
C THR A 106 -9.27 24.21 5.37
N ARG A 107 -9.94 23.39 4.54
CA ARG A 107 -11.41 23.29 4.58
C ARG A 107 -11.90 21.84 4.49
N ILE A 108 -12.16 21.25 5.66
CA ILE A 108 -12.71 19.90 5.77
C ILE A 108 -14.13 20.00 6.32
N ASN A 109 -15.12 19.94 5.43
CA ASN A 109 -16.46 19.55 5.81
C ASN A 109 -16.56 18.04 5.58
N LEU A 110 -16.26 17.26 6.62
CA LEU A 110 -16.20 15.79 6.62
C LEU A 110 -17.43 15.15 5.95
N GLN A 111 -18.59 15.80 6.02
CA GLN A 111 -19.85 15.33 5.45
C GLN A 111 -19.90 15.38 3.91
N SER A 112 -19.17 16.32 3.29
CA SER A 112 -19.01 16.36 1.83
C SER A 112 -17.91 15.40 1.36
N ALA A 113 -16.86 15.27 2.19
CA ALA A 113 -15.78 14.33 1.98
C ALA A 113 -16.28 12.89 2.03
N THR A 114 -17.22 12.52 2.92
CA THR A 114 -17.78 11.15 3.00
C THR A 114 -18.59 10.75 1.78
N LYS A 115 -19.36 11.67 1.17
CA LYS A 115 -20.08 11.39 -0.09
C LYS A 115 -19.11 11.17 -1.25
N SER A 116 -18.07 12.01 -1.36
CA SER A 116 -16.99 11.82 -2.34
C SER A 116 -16.17 10.54 -2.07
N LEU A 117 -15.96 10.21 -0.80
CA LEU A 117 -15.21 9.04 -0.34
C LEU A 117 -15.85 7.74 -0.82
N SER A 118 -17.18 7.61 -0.77
CA SER A 118 -17.87 6.42 -1.29
C SER A 118 -17.59 6.18 -2.78
N THR A 119 -17.61 7.24 -3.59
CA THR A 119 -17.29 7.10 -5.02
C THR A 119 -15.81 6.75 -5.28
N SER A 120 -14.89 7.30 -4.49
CA SER A 120 -13.46 6.95 -4.57
C SER A 120 -13.15 5.55 -4.04
N PHE A 121 -13.91 5.09 -3.05
CA PHE A 121 -13.84 3.73 -2.52
C PHE A 121 -14.14 2.69 -3.59
N PHE A 122 -15.26 2.82 -4.30
CA PHE A 122 -15.61 1.89 -5.37
C PHE A 122 -14.57 1.92 -6.50
N ARG A 123 -14.06 3.09 -6.88
CA ARG A 123 -13.01 3.20 -7.91
C ARG A 123 -11.70 2.54 -7.49
N LEU A 124 -11.29 2.70 -6.23
CA LEU A 124 -10.12 2.05 -5.66
C LEU A 124 -10.30 0.54 -5.60
N LEU A 125 -11.46 0.08 -5.14
CA LEU A 125 -11.81 -1.33 -5.07
C LEU A 125 -11.73 -1.97 -6.46
N VAL A 126 -12.33 -1.34 -7.47
CA VAL A 126 -12.28 -1.81 -8.86
C VAL A 126 -10.84 -1.91 -9.35
N THR A 127 -10.03 -0.87 -9.14
CA THR A 127 -8.63 -0.84 -9.62
C THR A 127 -7.76 -1.89 -8.93
N ASN A 128 -7.91 -2.04 -7.60
CA ASN A 128 -7.17 -3.03 -6.83
C ASN A 128 -7.57 -4.47 -7.22
N ASN A 129 -8.86 -4.71 -7.47
CA ASN A 129 -9.34 -6.01 -7.96
C ASN A 129 -8.78 -6.33 -9.36
N TYR A 130 -8.72 -5.36 -10.27
CA TYR A 130 -8.12 -5.57 -11.58
C TYR A 130 -6.62 -5.87 -11.48
N ALA A 131 -5.87 -5.09 -10.69
CA ALA A 131 -4.45 -5.34 -10.46
C ALA A 131 -4.23 -6.74 -9.86
N GLY A 132 -5.01 -7.11 -8.84
CA GLY A 132 -4.94 -8.43 -8.22
C GLY A 132 -5.23 -9.56 -9.20
N LYS A 133 -6.27 -9.45 -10.03
CA LYS A 133 -6.59 -10.44 -11.08
C LYS A 133 -5.44 -10.61 -12.07
N ILE A 134 -4.76 -9.54 -12.46
CA ILE A 134 -3.60 -9.63 -13.38
C ILE A 134 -2.44 -10.37 -12.70
N VAL A 135 -2.13 -10.06 -11.44
CA VAL A 135 -1.07 -10.76 -10.69
C VAL A 135 -1.39 -12.25 -10.52
N VAL A 136 -2.63 -12.57 -10.17
CA VAL A 136 -3.10 -13.96 -10.05
C VAL A 136 -3.00 -14.68 -11.40
N LEU A 137 -3.43 -14.05 -12.50
CA LEU A 137 -3.36 -14.63 -13.83
C LEU A 137 -1.91 -14.93 -14.25
N ILE A 138 -0.98 -13.99 -14.02
CA ILE A 138 0.43 -14.17 -14.33
C ILE A 138 1.02 -15.32 -13.49
N THR A 139 0.68 -15.38 -12.20
CA THR A 139 1.20 -16.41 -11.27
C THR A 139 0.63 -17.79 -11.56
N PHE A 140 -0.67 -17.87 -11.81
CA PHE A 140 -1.31 -19.12 -12.16
C PHE A 140 -0.84 -19.62 -13.53
N GLY A 141 -0.74 -18.71 -14.51
CA GLY A 141 -0.24 -19.03 -15.85
C GLY A 141 1.20 -19.52 -15.83
N SER A 142 2.11 -18.85 -15.11
CA SER A 142 3.50 -19.30 -15.01
C SER A 142 3.62 -20.65 -14.29
N SER A 143 2.85 -20.85 -13.20
CA SER A 143 2.82 -22.12 -12.47
C SER A 143 2.26 -23.25 -13.33
N PHE A 144 1.21 -23.00 -14.10
CA PHE A 144 0.63 -23.98 -15.02
C PHE A 144 1.63 -24.43 -16.08
N VAL A 145 2.39 -23.51 -16.66
CA VAL A 145 3.47 -23.84 -17.61
C VAL A 145 4.53 -24.70 -16.94
N LEU A 146 4.96 -24.37 -15.71
CA LEU A 146 5.93 -25.18 -14.97
C LEU A 146 5.39 -26.60 -14.70
N SER A 147 4.12 -26.73 -14.31
CA SER A 147 3.48 -28.03 -14.11
C SER A 147 3.42 -28.86 -15.39
N LEU A 148 3.11 -28.25 -16.54
CA LEU A 148 3.13 -28.93 -17.84
C LEU A 148 4.54 -29.39 -18.22
N LEU A 149 5.57 -28.59 -17.93
CA LEU A 149 6.97 -28.98 -18.18
C LEU A 149 7.38 -30.19 -17.34
N ILE A 150 7.00 -30.20 -16.06
CA ILE A 150 7.25 -31.33 -15.15
C ILE A 150 6.50 -32.58 -15.65
N LEU A 151 5.20 -32.45 -15.97
CA LEU A 151 4.41 -33.57 -16.48
C LEU A 151 4.96 -34.11 -17.81
N GLY A 152 5.36 -33.24 -18.73
CA GLY A 152 5.97 -33.63 -20.00
C GLY A 152 7.28 -34.40 -19.81
N ALA A 153 8.13 -33.98 -18.88
CA ALA A 153 9.36 -34.69 -18.55
C ALA A 153 9.08 -36.10 -17.96
N VAL A 154 8.08 -36.23 -17.08
CA VAL A 154 7.65 -37.52 -16.54
C VAL A 154 7.12 -38.44 -17.65
N LEU A 155 6.26 -37.91 -18.54
CA LEU A 155 5.70 -38.68 -19.66
C LEU A 155 6.77 -39.15 -20.66
N TYR A 156 7.88 -38.40 -20.80
CA TYR A 156 9.03 -38.79 -21.60
C TYR A 156 9.91 -39.89 -20.95
N GLY A 157 9.52 -40.38 -19.78
CA GLY A 157 10.24 -41.41 -19.03
C GLY A 157 11.38 -40.88 -18.16
N TYR A 158 11.46 -39.55 -17.95
CA TYR A 158 12.44 -38.98 -17.03
C TYR A 158 11.96 -39.16 -15.58
N ASN A 159 12.73 -39.90 -14.79
CA ASN A 159 12.43 -40.10 -13.37
C ASN A 159 12.84 -38.83 -12.60
N ILE A 160 11.87 -37.98 -12.25
CA ILE A 160 12.12 -36.74 -11.51
C ILE A 160 12.25 -37.06 -10.03
N ASP A 161 13.46 -37.01 -9.52
CA ASP A 161 13.69 -36.95 -8.09
C ASP A 161 13.51 -35.50 -7.61
N PHE A 162 12.43 -35.25 -6.86
CA PHE A 162 12.10 -33.93 -6.30
C PHE A 162 13.15 -33.44 -5.28
N SER A 163 13.95 -34.34 -4.71
CA SER A 163 15.07 -34.00 -3.82
C SER A 163 16.35 -33.67 -4.59
N SER A 164 16.37 -33.90 -5.91
CA SER A 164 17.55 -33.66 -6.73
C SER A 164 17.94 -32.17 -6.69
N PRO A 165 19.24 -31.85 -6.53
CA PRO A 165 19.71 -30.47 -6.54
C PRO A 165 19.37 -29.75 -7.85
N LYS A 166 19.24 -30.47 -8.97
CA LYS A 166 18.84 -29.90 -10.27
C LYS A 166 17.39 -29.43 -10.27
N PHE A 167 16.48 -30.20 -9.67
CA PHE A 167 15.07 -29.85 -9.55
C PHE A 167 14.89 -28.66 -8.61
N LEU A 168 15.61 -28.66 -7.47
CA LEU A 168 15.61 -27.55 -6.52
C LEU A 168 16.14 -26.26 -7.17
N LEU A 169 17.23 -26.34 -7.93
CA LEU A 169 17.78 -25.20 -8.66
C LEU A 169 16.77 -24.63 -9.69
N LEU A 170 16.08 -25.49 -10.42
CA LEU A 170 15.02 -25.09 -11.37
C LEU A 170 13.87 -24.36 -10.65
N PHE A 171 13.38 -24.93 -9.54
CA PHE A 171 12.30 -24.33 -8.76
C PHE A 171 12.71 -22.99 -8.13
N LEU A 172 13.96 -22.91 -7.64
CA LEU A 172 14.52 -21.68 -7.11
C LEU A 172 14.65 -20.60 -8.19
N ALA A 173 15.16 -20.96 -9.37
CA ALA A 173 15.26 -20.04 -10.51
C ALA A 173 13.87 -19.53 -10.93
N PHE A 174 12.89 -20.42 -11.04
CA PHE A 174 11.51 -20.05 -11.34
C PHE A 174 10.92 -19.10 -10.28
N SER A 175 11.15 -19.38 -9.00
CA SER A 175 10.70 -18.53 -7.89
C SER A 175 11.33 -17.13 -7.94
N ILE A 176 12.62 -17.04 -8.30
CA ILE A 176 13.31 -15.75 -8.48
C ILE A 176 12.72 -14.96 -9.65
N VAL A 177 12.43 -15.61 -10.78
CA VAL A 177 11.79 -14.97 -11.94
C VAL A 177 10.41 -14.45 -11.54
N GLN A 178 9.61 -15.27 -10.85
CA GLN A 178 8.28 -14.90 -10.40
C GLN A 178 8.31 -13.71 -9.43
N LEU A 179 9.23 -13.72 -8.47
CA LEU A 179 9.45 -12.62 -7.54
C LEU A 179 9.87 -11.34 -8.27
N SER A 180 10.76 -11.45 -9.26
CA SER A 180 11.23 -10.31 -10.05
C SER A 180 10.09 -9.66 -10.83
N VAL A 181 9.22 -10.47 -11.44
CA VAL A 181 8.02 -9.98 -12.13
C VAL A 181 7.05 -9.31 -11.15
N ALA A 182 6.84 -9.90 -9.96
CA ALA A 182 5.99 -9.32 -8.94
C ALA A 182 6.51 -7.96 -8.45
N ILE A 183 7.81 -7.85 -8.16
CA ILE A 183 8.46 -6.58 -7.78
C ILE A 183 8.32 -5.55 -8.91
N PHE A 184 8.54 -5.96 -10.16
CA PHE A 184 8.41 -5.08 -11.30
C PHE A 184 6.98 -4.53 -11.43
N LEU A 185 5.95 -5.37 -11.33
CA LEU A 185 4.56 -4.93 -11.37
C LEU A 185 4.23 -4.02 -10.18
N HIS A 186 4.67 -4.39 -8.98
CA HIS A 186 4.48 -3.61 -7.75
C HIS A 186 5.04 -2.19 -7.90
N VAL A 187 6.28 -2.04 -8.35
CA VAL A 187 6.92 -0.73 -8.55
C VAL A 187 6.17 0.12 -9.57
N ASN A 188 5.74 -0.46 -10.69
CA ASN A 188 5.02 0.29 -11.72
C ASN A 188 3.58 0.66 -11.30
N TRP A 189 2.98 -0.08 -10.38
CA TRP A 189 1.60 0.14 -9.92
C TRP A 189 1.48 0.77 -8.52
N THR A 190 2.60 1.08 -7.87
CA THR A 190 2.63 1.69 -6.52
C THR A 190 1.83 2.99 -6.45
N LEU A 191 1.84 3.80 -7.52
CA LEU A 191 1.11 5.08 -7.58
C LEU A 191 -0.34 4.94 -8.04
N SER A 192 -0.77 3.74 -8.50
CA SER A 192 -2.11 3.55 -9.06
C SER A 192 -3.20 3.94 -8.07
N SER A 193 -3.08 3.55 -6.80
CA SER A 193 -4.09 3.89 -5.79
C SER A 193 -4.15 5.39 -5.53
N VAL A 194 -3.02 6.10 -5.60
CA VAL A 194 -2.99 7.57 -5.45
C VAL A 194 -3.60 8.26 -6.68
N VAL A 195 -3.28 7.78 -7.88
CA VAL A 195 -3.83 8.27 -9.16
C VAL A 195 -5.35 8.14 -9.19
N VAL A 196 -5.91 7.01 -8.73
CA VAL A 196 -7.37 6.83 -8.68
C VAL A 196 -8.06 7.92 -7.86
N VAL A 197 -7.45 8.28 -6.73
CA VAL A 197 -8.00 9.27 -5.80
C VAL A 197 -7.81 10.68 -6.37
N ALA A 198 -6.61 10.98 -6.87
CA ALA A 198 -6.24 12.31 -7.33
C ALA A 198 -6.84 12.65 -8.70
N GLU A 199 -6.78 11.76 -9.69
CA GLU A 199 -7.26 12.00 -11.06
C GLU A 199 -8.70 11.52 -11.27
N LYS A 200 -9.32 10.87 -10.28
CA LYS A 200 -10.70 10.31 -10.34
C LYS A 200 -10.90 9.26 -11.44
N ILE A 201 -9.82 8.69 -11.96
CA ILE A 201 -9.77 7.62 -12.97
C ILE A 201 -9.86 6.25 -12.28
N SER A 202 -10.42 5.23 -12.92
CA SER A 202 -10.46 3.86 -12.37
C SER A 202 -9.99 2.81 -13.37
N GLY A 203 -9.64 1.62 -12.85
CA GLY A 203 -9.32 0.44 -13.66
C GLY A 203 -7.96 0.53 -14.38
N LEU A 204 -7.91 0.00 -15.59
CA LEU A 204 -6.67 -0.12 -16.38
C LEU A 204 -6.05 1.23 -16.75
N ALA A 205 -6.88 2.26 -16.92
CA ALA A 205 -6.41 3.61 -17.22
C ALA A 205 -5.52 4.16 -16.09
N SER A 206 -5.89 3.91 -14.82
CA SER A 206 -5.05 4.28 -13.66
C SER A 206 -3.72 3.53 -13.62
N LEU A 207 -3.72 2.23 -13.97
CA LEU A 207 -2.50 1.44 -14.02
C LEU A 207 -1.53 1.92 -15.11
N LYS A 208 -2.06 2.23 -16.30
CA LYS A 208 -1.27 2.80 -17.40
C LYS A 208 -0.69 4.17 -17.03
N ARG A 209 -1.47 5.00 -16.34
CA ARG A 209 -1.04 6.31 -15.85
C ARG A 209 0.06 6.19 -14.79
N SER A 210 -0.10 5.29 -13.82
CA SER A 210 0.95 4.99 -12.83
C SER A 210 2.25 4.57 -13.52
N TRP A 211 2.15 3.71 -14.54
CA TRP A 211 3.31 3.29 -15.33
C TRP A 211 4.02 4.46 -16.00
N SER A 212 3.29 5.39 -16.63
CA SER A 212 3.90 6.56 -17.28
C SER A 212 4.58 7.48 -16.28
N LEU A 213 3.99 7.67 -15.10
CA LEU A 213 4.53 8.54 -14.05
C LEU A 213 5.80 7.99 -13.40
N VAL A 214 5.90 6.66 -13.28
CA VAL A 214 7.07 5.99 -12.67
C VAL A 214 8.21 5.81 -13.69
N LYS A 215 7.95 6.00 -15.00
CA LYS A 215 8.97 5.87 -16.06
C LYS A 215 10.12 6.87 -15.81
N GLY A 216 11.34 6.35 -15.73
CA GLY A 216 12.55 7.14 -15.42
C GLY A 216 12.84 7.34 -13.93
N ARG A 217 11.93 6.97 -13.02
CA ARG A 217 12.12 7.07 -11.55
C ARG A 217 11.91 5.75 -10.81
N ARG A 218 11.89 4.62 -11.53
CA ARG A 218 11.65 3.26 -10.99
C ARG A 218 12.55 2.91 -9.80
N LEU A 219 13.84 3.25 -9.86
CA LEU A 219 14.78 2.96 -8.78
C LEU A 219 14.44 3.74 -7.50
N LEU A 220 13.99 4.99 -7.65
CA LEU A 220 13.54 5.80 -6.52
C LEU A 220 12.31 5.18 -5.85
N VAL A 221 11.31 4.78 -6.66
CA VAL A 221 10.10 4.12 -6.17
C VAL A 221 10.41 2.78 -5.51
N LEU A 222 11.32 2.00 -6.10
CA LEU A 222 11.79 0.75 -5.52
C LEU A 222 12.45 0.99 -4.16
N ASN A 223 13.37 1.95 -4.05
CA ASN A 223 14.02 2.27 -2.79
C ASN A 223 13.01 2.75 -1.73
N MET A 224 12.01 3.55 -2.11
CA MET A 224 10.93 3.95 -1.19
C MET A 224 10.13 2.75 -0.70
N SER A 225 9.71 1.89 -1.63
CA SER A 225 8.96 0.69 -1.31
C SER A 225 9.79 -0.28 -0.46
N MET A 226 11.11 -0.34 -0.62
CA MET A 226 12.00 -1.13 0.22
C MET A 226 12.13 -0.53 1.62
N CYS A 227 12.28 0.79 1.74
CA CYS A 227 12.36 1.47 3.05
C CYS A 227 11.12 1.25 3.92
N SER A 228 9.92 1.22 3.33
CA SER A 228 8.69 0.90 4.07
C SER A 228 8.43 -0.61 4.13
N GLY A 229 8.70 -1.34 3.07
CA GLY A 229 8.37 -2.77 2.94
C GLY A 229 9.22 -3.68 3.81
N LEU A 230 10.53 -3.39 3.96
CA LEU A 230 11.42 -4.21 4.78
C LEU A 230 11.00 -4.21 6.27
N PRO A 231 10.73 -3.06 6.92
CA PRO A 231 10.20 -3.05 8.29
C PRO A 231 8.86 -3.77 8.44
N LEU A 232 7.95 -3.63 7.47
CA LEU A 232 6.67 -4.36 7.48
C LEU A 232 6.89 -5.89 7.38
N ALA A 233 7.78 -6.32 6.50
CA ALA A 233 8.11 -7.74 6.33
C ALA A 233 8.80 -8.32 7.57
N THR A 234 9.74 -7.59 8.19
CA THR A 234 10.39 -8.06 9.41
C THR A 234 9.41 -8.13 10.58
N LEU A 235 8.52 -7.15 10.73
CA LEU A 235 7.46 -7.21 11.75
C LEU A 235 6.55 -8.41 11.53
N TRP A 236 6.17 -8.68 10.29
CA TRP A 236 5.32 -9.84 9.97
C TRP A 236 6.04 -11.16 10.28
N LEU A 237 7.33 -11.29 9.92
CA LEU A 237 8.13 -12.46 10.25
C LEU A 237 8.30 -12.65 11.75
N VAL A 238 8.59 -11.58 12.50
CA VAL A 238 8.74 -11.65 13.96
C VAL A 238 7.40 -12.01 14.60
N ASN A 239 6.30 -11.42 14.15
CA ASN A 239 4.95 -11.72 14.63
C ASN A 239 4.56 -13.19 14.36
N PHE A 240 4.95 -13.74 13.21
CA PHE A 240 4.73 -15.14 12.87
C PHE A 240 5.63 -16.10 13.67
N ARG A 241 6.85 -15.70 14.01
CA ARG A 241 7.83 -16.54 14.74
C ARG A 241 7.68 -16.49 16.26
N LEU A 242 7.16 -15.40 16.79
CA LEU A 242 6.76 -15.32 18.19
C LEU A 242 5.70 -16.40 18.40
N ASN A 243 6.05 -17.43 19.17
CA ASN A 243 5.11 -18.48 19.55
C ASN A 243 4.01 -17.81 20.36
N TRP A 244 2.87 -17.53 19.72
CA TRP A 244 1.74 -16.95 20.42
C TRP A 244 1.33 -17.96 21.48
N PRO A 245 1.27 -17.60 22.77
CA PRO A 245 0.64 -18.48 23.75
C PRO A 245 -0.76 -18.76 23.19
N SER A 246 -1.01 -20.03 22.85
CA SER A 246 -2.26 -20.40 22.22
C SER A 246 -3.38 -19.97 23.15
N LEU A 247 -4.48 -19.45 22.58
CA LEU A 247 -5.65 -19.07 23.36
C LEU A 247 -6.13 -20.25 24.23
N GLU A 248 -5.87 -21.48 23.77
CA GLU A 248 -6.10 -22.75 24.44
C GLU A 248 -5.28 -22.92 25.74
N LEU A 249 -4.01 -22.50 25.77
CA LEU A 249 -3.20 -22.56 27.01
C LEU A 249 -3.71 -21.59 28.09
N ALA A 250 -4.36 -20.48 27.68
CA ALA A 250 -4.97 -19.53 28.61
C ALA A 250 -6.37 -19.98 29.12
N GLU A 251 -6.96 -21.03 28.55
CA GLU A 251 -8.21 -21.62 29.05
C GLU A 251 -7.96 -22.62 30.20
N ASP A 252 -6.81 -23.30 30.21
CA ASP A 252 -6.44 -24.32 31.21
C ASP A 252 -5.69 -23.77 32.44
N GLU A 253 -5.23 -22.51 32.43
CA GLU A 253 -4.46 -21.92 33.53
C GLU A 253 -5.29 -21.15 34.58
N ASP A 254 -4.76 -21.11 35.82
CA ASP A 254 -5.36 -20.44 36.99
C ASP A 254 -5.47 -18.91 36.79
N GLY A 255 -6.35 -18.27 37.56
CA GLY A 255 -6.81 -16.91 37.33
C GLY A 255 -5.72 -15.83 37.30
N SER A 256 -4.61 -16.01 38.04
CA SER A 256 -3.47 -15.06 38.01
C SER A 256 -2.63 -15.18 36.75
N ASP A 257 -2.36 -16.40 36.29
CA ASP A 257 -1.44 -16.68 35.20
C ASP A 257 -2.10 -16.39 33.85
N LYS A 258 -3.40 -16.66 33.76
CA LYS A 258 -4.27 -16.22 32.66
C LYS A 258 -4.26 -14.70 32.43
N LEU A 259 -4.32 -13.91 33.51
CA LEU A 259 -4.29 -12.44 33.40
C LEU A 259 -2.93 -11.94 32.89
N ILE A 260 -1.84 -12.57 33.32
CA ILE A 260 -0.48 -12.24 32.88
C ILE A 260 -0.32 -12.55 31.38
N ILE A 261 -0.81 -13.70 30.92
CA ILE A 261 -0.78 -14.10 29.51
C ILE A 261 -1.62 -13.14 28.65
N LEU A 262 -2.85 -12.83 29.06
CA LEU A 262 -3.74 -11.93 28.32
C LEU A 262 -3.17 -10.50 28.25
N PHE A 263 -2.55 -10.03 29.33
CA PHE A 263 -1.89 -8.73 29.35
C PHE A 263 -0.69 -8.68 28.40
N SER A 264 0.16 -9.73 28.42
CA SER A 264 1.29 -9.86 27.50
C SER A 264 0.84 -9.87 26.03
N LEU A 265 -0.19 -10.64 25.71
CA LEU A 265 -0.82 -10.71 24.40
C LEU A 265 -1.32 -9.34 23.93
N THR A 266 -2.04 -8.63 24.80
CA THR A 266 -2.61 -7.32 24.52
C THR A 266 -1.51 -6.29 24.26
N LEU A 267 -0.45 -6.30 25.07
CA LEU A 267 0.70 -5.41 24.91
C LEU A 267 1.43 -5.68 23.60
N GLN A 268 1.62 -6.96 23.24
CA GLN A 268 2.25 -7.35 21.97
C GLN A 268 1.42 -6.86 20.78
N VAL A 269 0.11 -7.15 20.74
CA VAL A 269 -0.80 -6.68 19.68
C VAL A 269 -0.74 -5.15 19.57
N LEU A 270 -0.77 -4.44 20.69
CA LEU A 270 -0.73 -2.98 20.73
C LEU A 270 0.57 -2.42 20.15
N LEU A 271 1.73 -2.97 20.55
CA LEU A 271 3.04 -2.55 20.06
C LEU A 271 3.20 -2.82 18.55
N PHE A 272 2.88 -4.03 18.10
CA PHE A 272 2.93 -4.38 16.67
C PHE A 272 2.01 -3.50 15.84
N SER A 273 0.76 -3.31 16.29
CA SER A 273 -0.22 -2.50 15.59
C SER A 273 0.20 -1.02 15.49
N THR A 274 0.76 -0.46 16.56
CA THR A 274 1.21 0.93 16.59
C THR A 274 2.39 1.17 15.65
N ILE A 275 3.38 0.27 15.67
CA ILE A 275 4.54 0.37 14.77
C ILE A 275 4.11 0.19 13.32
N GLN A 276 3.29 -0.82 13.03
CA GLN A 276 2.76 -1.08 11.69
C GLN A 276 1.95 0.11 11.16
N THR A 277 1.06 0.68 11.99
CA THR A 277 0.27 1.87 11.66
C THR A 277 1.17 3.05 11.29
N SER A 278 2.23 3.27 12.07
CA SER A 278 3.18 4.36 11.84
C SER A 278 3.90 4.20 10.48
N ILE A 279 4.35 2.99 10.17
CA ILE A 279 5.03 2.70 8.90
C ILE A 279 4.06 2.86 7.73
N LEU A 280 2.82 2.36 7.84
CA LEU A 280 1.80 2.50 6.80
C LEU A 280 1.44 3.97 6.54
N LEU A 281 1.29 4.78 7.59
CA LEU A 281 1.02 6.21 7.47
C LEU A 281 2.15 6.94 6.72
N ILE A 282 3.40 6.66 7.09
CA ILE A 282 4.58 7.24 6.43
C ILE A 282 4.64 6.79 4.96
N ALA A 283 4.40 5.51 4.68
CA ALA A 283 4.45 4.96 3.33
C ALA A 283 3.37 5.57 2.41
N LEU A 284 2.12 5.68 2.89
CA LEU A 284 1.02 6.28 2.14
C LEU A 284 1.26 7.77 1.86
N THR A 285 1.76 8.50 2.86
CA THR A 285 2.09 9.92 2.71
C THR A 285 3.24 10.10 1.72
N ALA A 286 4.31 9.30 1.84
CA ALA A 286 5.45 9.35 0.93
C ALA A 286 5.06 9.03 -0.53
N ASN A 287 4.21 8.03 -0.74
CA ASN A 287 3.68 7.71 -2.07
C ASN A 287 2.84 8.86 -2.65
N THR A 288 2.08 9.56 -1.82
CA THR A 288 1.28 10.72 -2.25
C THR A 288 2.16 11.92 -2.59
N VAL A 289 3.18 12.20 -1.78
CA VAL A 289 4.17 13.26 -2.06
C VAL A 289 4.94 12.94 -3.34
N LEU A 290 5.39 11.69 -3.51
CA LEU A 290 6.04 11.22 -4.73
C LEU A 290 5.15 11.42 -5.96
N TYR A 291 3.87 11.07 -5.86
CA TYR A 291 2.90 11.33 -6.93
C TYR A 291 2.83 12.83 -7.28
N LEU A 292 2.73 13.73 -6.30
CA LEU A 292 2.68 15.18 -6.56
C LEU A 292 3.92 15.67 -7.31
N TYR A 293 5.11 15.19 -6.95
CA TYR A 293 6.35 15.54 -7.65
C TYR A 293 6.46 14.91 -9.04
N CYS A 294 6.00 13.68 -9.23
CA CYS A 294 5.96 13.03 -10.53
C CYS A 294 4.94 13.67 -11.46
N ASN A 295 3.77 14.05 -10.94
CA ASN A 295 2.73 14.73 -11.71
C ASN A 295 3.20 16.14 -12.15
N LYS A 296 3.79 16.92 -11.23
CA LYS A 296 4.39 18.22 -11.57
C LYS A 296 5.46 18.10 -12.67
N ALA A 297 6.35 17.12 -12.54
CA ALA A 297 7.38 16.88 -13.55
C ALA A 297 6.77 16.42 -14.90
N GLY A 298 5.74 15.58 -14.88
CA GLY A 298 5.04 15.10 -16.08
C GLY A 298 4.33 16.22 -16.85
N VAL A 299 3.67 17.15 -16.16
CA VAL A 299 3.02 18.33 -16.78
C VAL A 299 4.05 19.22 -17.47
N VAL A 300 5.21 19.44 -16.85
CA VAL A 300 6.29 20.26 -17.41
C VAL A 300 6.96 19.58 -18.61
N LEU A 301 7.12 18.25 -18.59
CA LEU A 301 7.81 17.51 -19.65
C LEU A 301 6.95 17.16 -20.87
N HIS A 302 5.63 17.01 -20.71
CA HIS A 302 4.77 16.53 -21.80
C HIS A 302 3.68 17.50 -22.23
N GLY A 303 3.47 18.62 -21.53
CA GLY A 303 2.47 19.61 -21.98
C GLY A 303 1.07 19.01 -22.16
N ASP A 304 0.77 17.91 -21.46
CA ASP A 304 -0.49 17.17 -21.53
C ASP A 304 -1.63 18.00 -20.92
N LYS A 305 -2.12 18.97 -21.69
CA LYS A 305 -3.25 19.85 -21.34
C LYS A 305 -4.60 19.14 -21.38
N GLU A 306 -4.70 17.97 -22.03
CA GLU A 306 -5.97 17.23 -22.18
C GLU A 306 -6.50 16.64 -20.87
N PHE A 307 -5.65 16.44 -19.85
CA PHE A 307 -6.06 15.80 -18.59
C PHE A 307 -5.93 16.71 -17.37
N SER A 308 -5.69 18.01 -17.60
CA SER A 308 -5.86 19.10 -16.62
C SER A 308 -7.35 19.42 -16.34
N GLY A 309 -8.25 18.47 -16.57
CA GLY A 309 -9.67 18.61 -16.28
C GLY A 309 -9.91 18.63 -14.77
N ASN A 310 -10.03 19.85 -14.21
CA ASN A 310 -10.52 20.21 -12.88
C ASN A 310 -9.53 20.31 -11.70
N TYR A 311 -8.21 20.29 -11.91
CA TYR A 311 -7.30 20.85 -10.91
C TYR A 311 -6.79 22.18 -11.42
N ILE A 312 -7.37 23.24 -10.88
CA ILE A 312 -7.02 24.65 -11.13
C ILE A 312 -5.50 24.77 -11.09
N SER A 313 -4.92 24.93 -12.27
CA SER A 313 -3.56 25.44 -12.44
C SER A 313 -3.49 26.77 -11.70
N LEU A 314 -2.75 26.83 -10.59
CA LEU A 314 -2.34 28.11 -10.03
C LEU A 314 -0.83 28.24 -9.98
N LYS A 315 -0.39 29.37 -10.53
CA LYS A 315 0.94 29.94 -10.49
C LYS A 315 1.46 29.95 -9.07
N VAL A 316 2.64 29.38 -8.87
CA VAL A 316 3.46 29.69 -7.70
C VAL A 316 3.98 31.11 -7.93
N TYR A 317 3.70 32.00 -6.98
CA TYR A 317 4.30 33.33 -6.93
C TYR A 317 5.81 33.16 -6.81
N ASP A 318 6.55 33.72 -7.77
CA ASP A 318 7.94 34.09 -7.55
C ASP A 318 7.91 35.35 -6.66
N GLU A 319 8.20 35.17 -5.37
CA GLU A 319 8.66 36.27 -4.54
C GLU A 319 10.15 36.48 -4.83
N GLU A 320 10.45 37.45 -5.69
CA GLU A 320 11.71 38.20 -5.62
C GLU A 320 11.40 39.63 -5.16
N GLU A 321 12.25 40.09 -4.26
CA GLU A 321 12.12 41.26 -3.40
C GLU A 321 12.00 42.61 -4.11
N GLY A 322 11.26 43.53 -3.47
CA GLY A 322 11.78 44.88 -3.21
C GLY A 322 11.49 45.97 -4.25
N GLY A 323 10.40 46.71 -4.05
CA GLY A 323 10.18 48.01 -4.71
C GLY A 323 8.98 48.79 -4.15
N LYS A 324 9.25 49.70 -3.21
CA LYS A 324 8.34 50.76 -2.73
C LYS A 324 7.61 51.47 -3.90
N VAL A 325 6.34 51.83 -3.73
CA VAL A 325 5.87 53.24 -3.52
C VAL A 325 4.31 53.32 -3.52
N SER A 326 3.84 54.06 -2.50
CA SER A 326 2.60 54.85 -2.32
C SER A 326 1.20 54.24 -2.30
N SER A 327 0.64 54.30 -1.09
CA SER A 327 -0.70 54.77 -0.75
C SER A 327 -1.26 55.92 -1.61
N VAL A 328 -2.48 55.77 -2.13
CA VAL A 328 -3.49 56.82 -2.38
C VAL A 328 -4.85 56.09 -2.28
N MET A 329 -5.58 56.19 -1.18
CA MET A 329 -6.57 57.23 -0.84
C MET A 329 -7.90 57.10 -1.63
N SER A 330 -8.97 57.13 -0.84
CA SER A 330 -10.39 57.19 -1.12
C SER A 330 -10.86 58.05 -2.30
N LYS A 331 -11.94 57.58 -2.95
CA LYS A 331 -13.19 58.29 -3.35
C LYS A 331 -14.08 57.28 -4.11
N LEU A 332 -15.27 56.92 -3.63
CA LEU A 332 -16.56 57.61 -3.81
C LEU A 332 -16.86 58.08 -5.25
N ASP A 333 -18.06 57.71 -5.69
CA ASP A 333 -18.86 58.14 -6.85
C ASP A 333 -18.55 57.55 -8.23
N ASN A 334 -19.33 56.54 -8.66
CA ASN A 334 -20.57 56.76 -9.44
C ASN A 334 -21.41 55.47 -9.53
#